data_AF-A0A9E4MP57-F1
#
_entry.id   AF-A0A9E4MP57-F1
#
_cell.length_a   1.000
_cell.length_b   1.000
_cell.length_c   1.000
_cell.angle_alpha   90.00
_cell.angle_beta   90.00
_cell.angle_gamma   90.00
#
_symmetry.space_group_name_H-M   'P 1'
#
loop_
_entity.id
_entity.type
_entity.pdbx_description
1 polymer ?
#
loop_
_entity_poly.entity_id
_entity_poly.type
_entity_poly.pdbx_seq_one_letter_code
_entity_poly.pdbx_strand_id
1 'polypeptide(L)'
;MLPKVAGRRSLLKQSVAGLATLSLGARRTHAAPPPPGRLFLGTLVEPAHMYETGIAKALDEMQSLVGINAVMTFTHTHTSRQYRPQHAPQRDEAGRPLTEVWVKTNPKYYASPALQGKDPQALYADRDILDEMLAEAKPRGMQVYARILEPYVITGAIPGFEAFAQVDLHGKKTNQVCFNKPGYIRYWRSVVEDLVRGHPELDGFKFGQERAAPLLGALGKDAPGTCFCPDCLAIARRKHIDVKKAKAGLEALQALGRQIREGRRPVDGNFVTFLRVLTTYPEVLAWERMWMESREEQRRRIYAQIKRLNPKVQVGWHVDHGMTWDLFMRASWDYADMAQHADWLSVAVYFDSMGRRSQGHFERNYQKILFGDAPESLSYPMYLSMLGYDPKVEPTLEQHRKHDTAFTSDYVYRESLRAVQAVGGKAKVYVRPGFDMPGYDCDVQPKQAYDAAHKALEAGADGLWCGREWKELQPKNAQAFGDAVRDWLKTRA
;
A
#
# COMPACT_ATOMS: atom_id res chain seq x y z
N MET A 1 -1.44 -42.28 62.95
CA MET A 1 -0.90 -43.16 61.90
C MET A 1 -1.45 -42.65 60.57
N LEU A 2 -0.60 -42.11 59.69
CA LEU A 2 -1.03 -41.61 58.38
C LEU A 2 -1.56 -42.75 57.49
N PRO A 3 -2.51 -42.44 56.60
CA PRO A 3 -2.42 -42.96 55.25
C PRO A 3 -2.50 -41.88 54.16
N LYS A 4 -1.93 -42.24 53.01
CA LYS A 4 -1.66 -41.44 51.82
C LYS A 4 -2.89 -41.18 50.94
N VAL A 5 -2.87 -39.98 50.37
CA VAL A 5 -3.37 -39.45 49.09
C VAL A 5 -4.02 -40.42 48.09
N ALA A 6 -5.22 -40.02 47.63
CA ALA A 6 -5.74 -40.21 46.26
C ALA A 6 -6.47 -38.93 45.81
N GLY A 7 -6.38 -38.62 44.51
CA GLY A 7 -6.54 -37.29 43.93
C GLY A 7 -7.96 -36.71 43.81
N ARG A 8 -8.04 -35.45 43.37
CA ARG A 8 -9.29 -34.80 42.99
C ARG A 8 -9.18 -34.04 41.67
N ARG A 9 -10.12 -34.42 40.79
CA ARG A 9 -10.57 -33.75 39.58
C ARG A 9 -11.14 -32.36 39.88
N SER A 10 -11.06 -31.52 38.85
CA SER A 10 -11.99 -30.45 38.46
C SER A 10 -12.43 -29.46 39.53
N LEU A 11 -11.84 -28.27 39.50
CA LEU A 11 -12.47 -27.03 39.98
C LEU A 11 -11.81 -25.86 39.24
N LEU A 12 -12.55 -25.22 38.33
CA LEU A 12 -12.35 -23.83 37.91
C LEU A 12 -13.52 -23.42 36.99
N LYS A 13 -14.64 -23.08 37.63
CA LYS A 13 -15.67 -22.19 37.09
C LYS A 13 -16.04 -21.23 38.22
N GLN A 14 -16.07 -19.93 37.86
CA GLN A 14 -16.53 -18.78 38.67
C GLN A 14 -15.51 -18.41 39.77
N SER A 15 -15.05 -17.17 39.96
CA SER A 15 -15.69 -15.86 39.76
C SER A 15 -14.61 -14.78 39.74
N VAL A 16 -14.63 -13.84 38.78
CA VAL A 16 -14.23 -12.44 39.03
C VAL A 16 -15.09 -11.56 38.12
N ALA A 17 -16.18 -11.05 38.69
CA ALA A 17 -16.85 -9.86 38.21
C ALA A 17 -16.24 -8.66 38.95
N GLY A 18 -16.02 -7.55 38.24
CA GLY A 18 -15.82 -6.24 38.86
C GLY A 18 -14.48 -5.58 38.58
N LEU A 19 -14.36 -4.91 37.43
CA LEU A 19 -13.80 -3.55 37.27
C LEU A 19 -13.95 -3.14 35.81
N ALA A 20 -15.17 -2.76 35.44
CA ALA A 20 -15.44 -2.05 34.21
C ALA A 20 -14.99 -0.59 34.39
N THR A 21 -13.77 -0.28 34.00
CA THR A 21 -13.38 1.10 33.72
C THR A 21 -14.18 1.61 32.53
N LEU A 22 -15.04 2.60 32.77
CA LEU A 22 -15.74 3.39 31.75
C LEU A 22 -14.71 4.02 30.79
N SER A 23 -14.45 3.36 29.66
CA SER A 23 -13.96 4.06 28.48
C SER A 23 -15.15 4.83 27.92
N LEU A 24 -15.17 6.15 28.13
CA LEU A 24 -15.95 7.07 27.33
C LEU A 24 -15.44 6.97 25.89
N GLY A 25 -15.96 5.99 25.16
CA GLY A 25 -15.75 5.85 23.73
C GLY A 25 -16.30 7.10 23.08
N ALA A 26 -15.40 7.97 22.63
CA ALA A 26 -15.73 8.97 21.64
C ALA A 26 -16.35 8.21 20.46
N ARG A 27 -17.68 8.35 20.28
CA ARG A 27 -18.35 7.93 19.05
C ARG A 27 -17.62 8.64 17.91
N ARG A 28 -16.81 7.88 17.16
CA ARG A 28 -16.23 8.34 15.90
C ARG A 28 -17.41 8.69 15.01
N THR A 29 -17.61 9.98 14.77
CA THR A 29 -18.52 10.46 13.73
C THR A 29 -17.85 10.13 12.40
N HIS A 30 -18.12 8.94 11.88
CA HIS A 30 -17.80 8.62 10.50
C HIS A 30 -18.59 9.58 9.60
N ALA A 31 -17.96 10.06 8.51
CA ALA A 31 -18.71 10.68 7.42
C ALA A 31 -19.86 9.77 7.02
N ALA A 32 -20.98 10.38 6.63
CA ALA A 32 -22.18 9.65 6.25
C ALA A 32 -21.81 8.59 5.21
N PRO A 33 -22.10 7.30 5.46
CA PRO A 33 -21.99 6.29 4.42
C PRO A 33 -22.85 6.71 3.22
N PRO A 34 -22.55 6.20 2.01
CA PRO A 34 -23.46 6.39 0.88
C PRO A 34 -24.89 6.03 1.30
N PRO A 35 -25.91 6.71 0.74
CA PRO A 35 -27.30 6.50 1.14
C PRO A 35 -27.65 5.00 1.12
N PRO A 36 -28.52 4.53 2.03
CA PRO A 36 -28.89 3.12 2.13
C PRO A 36 -29.27 2.56 0.74
N GLY A 37 -28.58 1.50 0.30
CA GLY A 37 -28.82 0.85 -0.99
C GLY A 37 -27.76 1.08 -2.08
N ARG A 38 -26.70 1.89 -1.87
CA ARG A 38 -25.63 2.07 -2.86
C ARG A 38 -24.25 1.64 -2.32
N LEU A 39 -23.66 0.61 -2.93
CA LEU A 39 -22.30 0.15 -2.62
C LEU A 39 -21.26 1.25 -2.94
N PHE A 40 -20.19 1.35 -2.17
CA PHE A 40 -19.05 2.20 -2.52
C PHE A 40 -18.38 1.68 -3.80
N LEU A 41 -18.32 2.53 -4.83
CA LEU A 41 -17.75 2.19 -6.13
C LEU A 41 -16.96 3.38 -6.68
N GLY A 42 -15.64 3.28 -6.56
CA GLY A 42 -14.76 4.38 -6.92
C GLY A 42 -13.85 4.11 -8.10
N THR A 43 -13.26 5.17 -8.66
CA THR A 43 -12.17 5.07 -9.65
C THR A 43 -11.05 6.06 -9.35
N LEU A 44 -9.84 5.78 -9.85
CA LEU A 44 -8.71 6.70 -9.80
C LEU A 44 -8.67 7.52 -11.09
N VAL A 45 -8.33 8.80 -10.97
CA VAL A 45 -8.23 9.71 -12.11
C VAL A 45 -6.93 10.48 -12.06
N GLU A 46 -6.30 10.66 -13.22
CA GLU A 46 -5.17 11.56 -13.35
C GLU A 46 -5.66 13.01 -13.53
N PRO A 47 -5.07 13.98 -12.81
CA PRO A 47 -5.45 15.39 -12.93
C PRO A 47 -5.41 15.94 -14.37
N ALA A 48 -4.35 15.62 -15.12
CA ALA A 48 -4.19 16.07 -16.51
C ALA A 48 -5.34 15.57 -17.39
N HIS A 49 -5.66 14.28 -17.29
CA HIS A 49 -6.76 13.67 -18.05
C HIS A 49 -8.12 14.31 -17.75
N MET A 50 -8.37 14.67 -16.49
CA MET A 50 -9.60 15.36 -16.09
C MET A 50 -9.72 16.74 -16.75
N TYR A 51 -8.61 17.48 -16.89
CA TYR A 51 -8.60 18.77 -17.58
C TYR A 51 -8.68 18.65 -19.10
N GLU A 52 -7.99 17.68 -19.69
CA GLU A 52 -7.98 17.42 -21.13
C GLU A 52 -9.36 16.97 -21.63
N THR A 53 -10.03 16.10 -20.88
CA THR A 53 -11.36 15.57 -21.23
C THR A 53 -12.50 16.54 -20.86
N GLY A 54 -12.28 17.36 -19.84
CA GLY A 54 -13.31 18.14 -19.16
C GLY A 54 -13.91 17.35 -17.99
N ILE A 55 -13.85 17.93 -16.79
CA ILE A 55 -14.21 17.26 -15.53
C ILE A 55 -15.65 16.73 -15.58
N ALA A 56 -16.62 17.59 -15.90
CA ALA A 56 -18.04 17.23 -15.98
C ALA A 56 -18.27 16.00 -16.87
N LYS A 57 -17.74 16.04 -18.09
CA LYS A 57 -17.84 14.97 -19.09
C LYS A 57 -17.24 13.67 -18.58
N ALA A 58 -16.02 13.71 -18.02
CA ALA A 58 -15.35 12.53 -17.49
C ALA A 58 -16.16 11.89 -16.35
N LEU A 59 -16.74 12.69 -15.44
CA LEU A 59 -17.59 12.18 -14.36
C LEU A 59 -18.88 11.54 -14.89
N ASP A 60 -19.52 12.13 -15.91
CA ASP A 60 -20.72 11.57 -16.54
C ASP A 60 -20.45 10.22 -17.21
N GLU A 61 -19.32 10.09 -17.91
CA GLU A 61 -18.87 8.83 -18.52
C GLU A 61 -18.62 7.74 -17.47
N MET A 62 -17.91 8.08 -16.39
CA MET A 62 -17.66 7.16 -15.27
C MET A 62 -18.97 6.70 -14.61
N GLN A 63 -19.91 7.63 -14.39
CA GLN A 63 -21.18 7.32 -13.75
C GLN A 63 -22.06 6.44 -14.63
N SER A 64 -22.18 6.79 -15.92
CA SER A 64 -23.07 6.09 -16.85
C SER A 64 -22.59 4.68 -17.15
N LEU A 65 -21.28 4.51 -17.41
CA LEU A 65 -20.71 3.21 -17.77
C LEU A 65 -20.67 2.24 -16.58
N VAL A 66 -20.16 2.71 -15.44
CA VAL A 66 -19.81 1.82 -14.32
C VAL A 66 -20.68 2.05 -13.09
N GLY A 67 -21.31 3.21 -12.95
CA GLY A 67 -22.07 3.58 -11.74
C GLY A 67 -21.20 4.23 -10.67
N ILE A 68 -20.00 4.73 -11.03
CA ILE A 68 -19.05 5.34 -10.11
C ILE A 68 -19.73 6.38 -9.21
N ASN A 69 -19.41 6.34 -7.92
CA ASN A 69 -19.88 7.28 -6.90
C ASN A 69 -18.75 7.91 -6.09
N ALA A 70 -17.50 7.55 -6.35
CA ALA A 70 -16.35 8.16 -5.73
C ALA A 70 -15.20 8.29 -6.75
N VAL A 71 -14.57 9.46 -6.81
CA VAL A 71 -13.41 9.70 -7.67
C VAL A 71 -12.23 10.12 -6.81
N MET A 72 -11.04 9.67 -7.18
CA MET A 72 -9.82 9.94 -6.43
C MET A 72 -8.70 10.43 -7.34
N THR A 73 -8.22 11.63 -7.09
CA THR A 73 -7.19 12.29 -7.93
C THR A 73 -5.90 12.56 -7.18
N PHE A 74 -4.77 12.59 -7.89
CA PHE A 74 -3.51 13.02 -7.31
C PHE A 74 -3.51 14.52 -7.03
N THR A 75 -3.22 14.90 -5.79
CA THR A 75 -2.94 16.32 -5.46
C THR A 75 -1.48 16.66 -5.67
N HIS A 76 -0.60 15.68 -5.47
CA HIS A 76 0.84 15.78 -5.66
C HIS A 76 1.33 14.59 -6.49
N THR A 77 1.96 14.86 -7.64
CA THR A 77 2.47 13.83 -8.58
C THR A 77 3.99 13.68 -8.55
N HIS A 78 4.65 14.11 -7.47
CA HIS A 78 6.11 14.00 -7.27
C HIS A 78 6.65 12.58 -7.48
N THR A 79 5.88 11.56 -7.09
CA THR A 79 6.22 10.14 -7.32
C THR A 79 6.43 9.79 -8.78
N SER A 80 5.82 10.53 -9.72
CA SER A 80 5.87 10.21 -11.15
C SER A 80 7.28 10.38 -11.72
N ARG A 81 8.12 11.27 -11.16
CA ARG A 81 9.51 11.44 -11.57
C ARG A 81 10.35 10.17 -11.40
N GLN A 82 10.01 9.31 -10.44
CA GLN A 82 10.82 8.11 -10.18
C GLN A 82 10.74 7.08 -11.31
N TYR A 83 9.71 7.17 -12.15
CA TYR A 83 9.50 6.29 -13.31
C TYR A 83 9.97 6.93 -14.62
N ARG A 84 10.54 8.14 -14.58
CA ARG A 84 11.01 8.85 -15.78
C ARG A 84 12.53 8.87 -15.86
N PRO A 85 13.08 8.83 -17.09
CA PRO A 85 14.50 9.06 -17.32
C PRO A 85 14.97 10.34 -16.62
N GLN A 86 16.12 10.24 -15.93
CA GLN A 86 16.76 11.34 -15.21
C GLN A 86 15.85 12.09 -14.23
N HIS A 87 14.78 11.46 -13.76
CA HIS A 87 13.78 12.10 -12.90
C HIS A 87 13.19 13.38 -13.50
N ALA A 88 13.00 13.42 -14.83
CA ALA A 88 12.39 14.57 -15.50
C ALA A 88 10.92 14.77 -15.05
N PRO A 89 10.44 16.04 -15.00
CA PRO A 89 9.02 16.32 -14.79
C PRO A 89 8.17 15.81 -15.96
N GLN A 90 6.89 15.55 -15.69
CA GLN A 90 5.94 15.19 -16.75
C GLN A 90 5.74 16.36 -17.71
N ARG A 91 5.55 16.05 -18.99
CA ARG A 91 5.23 17.02 -20.04
C ARG A 91 3.97 16.60 -20.78
N ASP A 92 3.25 17.57 -21.34
CA ASP A 92 2.18 17.32 -22.31
C ASP A 92 2.75 16.96 -23.69
N GLU A 93 1.86 16.73 -24.67
CA GLU A 93 2.24 16.41 -26.06
C GLU A 93 3.04 17.53 -26.74
N ALA A 94 2.83 18.79 -26.34
CA ALA A 94 3.57 19.95 -26.81
C ALA A 94 4.93 20.15 -26.09
N GLY A 95 5.29 19.26 -25.17
CA GLY A 95 6.53 19.32 -24.42
C GLY A 95 6.54 20.34 -23.27
N ARG A 96 5.40 20.94 -22.90
CA ARG A 96 5.29 21.86 -21.76
C ARG A 96 5.27 21.08 -20.44
N PRO A 97 6.03 21.49 -19.42
CA PRO A 97 6.00 20.81 -18.13
C PRO A 97 4.63 20.97 -17.45
N LEU A 98 4.09 19.87 -16.93
CA LEU A 98 2.88 19.88 -16.10
C LEU A 98 3.23 20.26 -14.66
N THR A 99 2.29 20.91 -13.95
CA THR A 99 2.44 21.08 -12.51
C THR A 99 2.56 19.72 -11.80
N GLU A 100 3.33 19.67 -10.72
CA GLU A 100 3.41 18.49 -9.86
C GLU A 100 2.58 18.64 -8.57
N VAL A 101 2.02 19.83 -8.35
CA VAL A 101 1.09 20.15 -7.27
C VAL A 101 -0.16 20.75 -7.90
N TRP A 102 -1.24 19.98 -7.86
CA TRP A 102 -2.47 20.20 -8.63
C TRP A 102 -3.55 20.96 -7.86
N VAL A 103 -3.24 21.37 -6.64
CA VAL A 103 -4.10 22.14 -5.74
C VAL A 103 -3.44 23.48 -5.43
N LYS A 104 -4.21 24.49 -5.05
CA LYS A 104 -3.69 25.73 -4.49
C LYS A 104 -3.07 25.43 -3.13
N THR A 105 -1.93 26.07 -2.86
CA THR A 105 -1.17 25.89 -1.63
C THR A 105 -1.03 27.23 -0.91
N ASN A 106 -0.91 27.19 0.41
CA ASN A 106 -0.68 28.37 1.23
C ASN A 106 0.71 28.30 1.91
N PRO A 107 1.64 29.22 1.59
CA PRO A 107 3.00 29.20 2.10
C PRO A 107 3.08 29.24 3.64
N LYS A 108 2.06 29.77 4.33
CA LYS A 108 2.07 29.91 5.79
C LYS A 108 2.16 28.59 6.55
N TYR A 109 1.78 27.47 5.93
CA TYR A 109 1.84 26.15 6.57
C TYR A 109 3.21 25.49 6.43
N TYR A 110 4.09 26.03 5.58
CA TYR A 110 5.39 25.46 5.28
C TYR A 110 6.50 26.22 5.99
N ALA A 111 7.59 25.53 6.33
CA ALA A 111 8.75 26.16 6.94
C ALA A 111 9.50 27.12 6.00
N SER A 112 9.28 26.97 4.69
CA SER A 112 9.77 27.85 3.64
C SER A 112 8.82 27.76 2.44
N PRO A 113 8.54 28.87 1.72
CA PRO A 113 7.70 28.85 0.52
C PRO A 113 8.16 27.84 -0.55
N ALA A 114 9.47 27.56 -0.65
CA ALA A 114 10.03 26.60 -1.62
C ALA A 114 9.54 25.16 -1.40
N LEU A 115 9.16 24.79 -0.18
CA LEU A 115 8.65 23.46 0.14
C LEU A 115 7.24 23.19 -0.42
N GLN A 116 6.56 24.20 -0.96
CA GLN A 116 5.33 23.98 -1.71
C GLN A 116 5.57 23.19 -3.00
N GLY A 117 6.81 23.20 -3.54
CA GLY A 117 7.14 22.44 -4.75
C GLY A 117 6.37 22.88 -6.01
N LYS A 118 5.86 24.12 -6.02
CA LYS A 118 5.15 24.70 -7.17
C LYS A 118 6.10 25.43 -8.10
N ASP A 119 5.95 25.14 -9.39
CA ASP A 119 6.46 25.97 -10.49
C ASP A 119 5.29 26.76 -11.07
N PRO A 120 5.20 28.10 -10.85
CA PRO A 120 4.12 28.91 -11.37
C PRO A 120 4.02 28.96 -12.90
N GLN A 121 5.08 28.59 -13.62
CA GLN A 121 5.12 28.58 -15.08
C GLN A 121 4.66 27.24 -15.68
N ALA A 122 4.49 26.22 -14.85
CA ALA A 122 4.03 24.91 -15.30
C ALA A 122 2.55 24.95 -15.72
N LEU A 123 2.19 24.10 -16.67
CA LEU A 123 0.82 23.99 -17.14
C LEU A 123 -0.10 23.58 -15.98
N TYR A 124 -1.24 24.29 -15.85
CA TYR A 124 -2.24 24.14 -14.80
C TYR A 124 -1.82 24.53 -13.38
N ALA A 125 -0.68 25.22 -13.19
CA ALA A 125 -0.18 25.59 -11.86
C ALA A 125 -1.11 26.55 -11.08
N ASP A 126 -1.95 27.31 -11.80
CA ASP A 126 -2.93 28.28 -11.30
C ASP A 126 -4.31 27.66 -10.95
N ARG A 127 -4.52 26.40 -11.33
CA ARG A 127 -5.78 25.67 -11.12
C ARG A 127 -5.80 24.88 -9.83
N ASP A 128 -7.00 24.46 -9.43
CA ASP A 128 -7.22 23.60 -8.27
C ASP A 128 -8.09 22.39 -8.63
N ILE A 129 -7.45 21.24 -8.80
CA ILE A 129 -8.15 20.04 -9.26
C ILE A 129 -9.22 19.57 -8.27
N LEU A 130 -9.02 19.78 -6.96
CA LEU A 130 -9.98 19.30 -5.97
C LEU A 130 -11.21 20.17 -5.93
N ASP A 131 -11.05 21.49 -5.84
CA ASP A 131 -12.18 22.42 -5.83
C ASP A 131 -13.02 22.29 -7.11
N GLU A 132 -12.36 22.20 -8.27
CA GLU A 132 -13.02 22.05 -9.56
C GLU A 132 -13.71 20.69 -9.70
N MET A 133 -13.11 19.59 -9.21
CA MET A 133 -13.78 18.29 -9.16
C MET A 133 -14.94 18.26 -8.18
N LEU A 134 -14.83 18.88 -7.00
CA LEU A 134 -15.89 18.96 -6.00
C LEU A 134 -17.13 19.68 -6.55
N ALA A 135 -16.92 20.80 -7.25
CA ALA A 135 -18.00 21.56 -7.88
C ALA A 135 -18.82 20.70 -8.86
N GLU A 136 -18.15 19.87 -9.67
CA GLU A 136 -18.80 18.98 -10.64
C GLU A 136 -19.32 17.67 -10.04
N ALA A 137 -18.69 17.15 -9.00
CA ALA A 137 -19.07 15.90 -8.35
C ALA A 137 -20.34 16.03 -7.50
N LYS A 138 -20.51 17.18 -6.83
CA LYS A 138 -21.65 17.46 -5.93
C LYS A 138 -23.03 17.28 -6.59
N PRO A 139 -23.35 17.88 -7.77
CA PRO A 139 -24.64 17.65 -8.43
C PRO A 139 -24.85 16.20 -8.89
N ARG A 140 -23.77 15.42 -9.03
CA ARG A 140 -23.78 14.01 -9.43
C ARG A 140 -23.86 13.05 -8.24
N GLY A 141 -23.89 13.57 -7.01
CA GLY A 141 -23.83 12.77 -5.78
C GLY A 141 -22.57 11.92 -5.70
N MET A 142 -21.45 12.40 -6.25
CA MET A 142 -20.16 11.73 -6.19
C MET A 142 -19.28 12.30 -5.07
N GLN A 143 -18.50 11.43 -4.44
CA GLN A 143 -17.49 11.81 -3.46
C GLN A 143 -16.14 12.09 -4.14
N VAL A 144 -15.38 13.04 -3.62
CA VAL A 144 -14.03 13.38 -4.11
C VAL A 144 -12.98 13.09 -3.04
N TYR A 145 -11.99 12.29 -3.43
CA TYR A 145 -10.88 11.89 -2.59
C TYR A 145 -9.56 12.47 -3.11
N ALA A 146 -8.77 13.00 -2.20
CA ALA A 146 -7.40 13.38 -2.48
C ALA A 146 -6.48 12.17 -2.39
N ARG A 147 -5.49 12.07 -3.28
CA ARG A 147 -4.47 11.02 -3.25
C ARG A 147 -3.08 11.61 -3.27
N ILE A 148 -2.22 11.02 -2.45
CA ILE A 148 -0.77 11.19 -2.52
C ILE A 148 -0.14 9.81 -2.46
N LEU A 149 0.76 9.52 -3.41
CA LEU A 149 1.73 8.44 -3.29
C LEU A 149 3.07 9.11 -3.05
N GLU A 150 3.73 8.78 -1.94
CA GLU A 150 5.03 9.38 -1.65
C GLU A 150 6.08 8.89 -2.67
N PRO A 151 6.98 9.76 -3.16
CA PRO A 151 8.16 9.31 -3.86
C PRO A 151 9.03 8.51 -2.89
N TYR A 152 9.29 7.24 -3.21
CA TYR A 152 10.15 6.40 -2.38
C TYR A 152 11.64 6.55 -2.71
N VAL A 153 11.95 7.11 -3.88
CA VAL A 153 13.30 7.57 -4.26
C VAL A 153 13.36 9.09 -4.17
N ILE A 154 14.51 9.64 -3.81
CA ILE A 154 14.82 11.07 -3.83
C ILE A 154 15.05 11.47 -5.29
N THR A 155 14.05 12.09 -5.89
CA THR A 155 14.00 12.46 -7.31
C THR A 155 14.31 13.94 -7.57
N GLY A 156 14.50 14.73 -6.51
CA GLY A 156 14.54 16.19 -6.58
C GLY A 156 13.18 16.87 -6.75
N ALA A 157 12.06 16.13 -6.81
CA ALA A 157 10.70 16.70 -6.88
C ALA A 157 10.35 17.54 -5.63
N ILE A 158 10.87 17.16 -4.47
CA ILE A 158 10.61 17.83 -3.20
C ILE A 158 11.93 18.44 -2.72
N PRO A 159 12.08 19.77 -2.73
CA PRO A 159 13.34 20.43 -2.38
C PRO A 159 13.87 20.05 -0.99
N GLY A 160 15.14 19.66 -0.91
CA GLY A 160 15.85 19.39 0.35
C GLY A 160 15.65 17.99 0.93
N PHE A 161 14.95 17.09 0.24
CA PHE A 161 14.74 15.71 0.70
C PHE A 161 16.04 14.89 0.81
N GLU A 162 17.11 15.30 0.13
CA GLU A 162 18.46 14.74 0.23
C GLU A 162 19.01 14.80 1.67
N ALA A 163 18.62 15.83 2.43
CA ALA A 163 18.98 15.95 3.85
C ALA A 163 18.31 14.89 4.73
N PHE A 164 17.24 14.27 4.24
CA PHE A 164 16.45 13.27 4.96
C PHE A 164 16.71 11.85 4.47
N ALA A 165 17.75 11.63 3.66
CA ALA A 165 18.14 10.32 3.19
C ALA A 165 18.30 9.30 4.33
N GLN A 166 17.91 8.05 4.06
CA GLN A 166 18.28 6.92 4.89
C GLN A 166 19.80 6.74 4.85
N VAL A 167 20.32 6.10 5.90
CA VAL A 167 21.72 5.72 6.00
C VAL A 167 21.77 4.21 6.03
N ASP A 168 22.57 3.59 5.17
CA ASP A 168 22.74 2.15 5.15
C ASP A 168 23.61 1.64 6.31
N LEU A 169 23.74 0.31 6.42
CA LEU A 169 24.51 -0.31 7.49
C LEU A 169 26.00 0.08 7.49
N HIS A 170 26.54 0.47 6.32
CA HIS A 170 27.91 0.95 6.12
C HIS A 170 28.08 2.46 6.35
N GLY A 171 27.01 3.17 6.70
CA GLY A 171 27.04 4.61 6.97
C GLY A 171 26.89 5.49 5.73
N LYS A 172 26.58 4.94 4.54
CA LYS A 172 26.37 5.73 3.33
C LYS A 172 24.92 6.19 3.24
N LYS A 173 24.72 7.42 2.74
CA LYS A 173 23.38 7.91 2.39
C LYS A 173 22.84 7.12 1.21
N THR A 174 21.57 6.73 1.29
CA THR A 174 20.86 6.09 0.17
C THR A 174 20.05 7.13 -0.60
N ASN A 175 19.43 6.69 -1.70
CA ASN A 175 18.49 7.49 -2.47
C ASN A 175 17.05 7.40 -1.94
N GLN A 176 16.81 6.89 -0.73
CA GLN A 176 15.48 6.82 -0.12
C GLN A 176 15.40 7.73 1.09
N VAL A 177 14.24 8.32 1.37
CA VAL A 177 14.03 9.17 2.56
C VAL A 177 13.80 8.36 3.83
N CYS A 178 14.17 8.87 5.00
CA CYS A 178 13.90 8.23 6.29
C CYS A 178 12.61 8.79 6.91
N PHE A 179 11.67 7.90 7.27
CA PHE A 179 10.41 8.26 7.94
C PHE A 179 10.60 9.03 9.24
N ASN A 180 11.72 8.78 9.92
CA ASN A 180 11.98 9.29 11.27
C ASN A 180 12.66 10.66 11.29
N LYS A 181 12.99 11.23 10.14
CA LYS A 181 13.63 12.55 10.05
C LYS A 181 12.63 13.64 10.44
N PRO A 182 12.95 14.52 11.41
CA PRO A 182 12.03 15.57 11.85
C PRO A 182 11.57 16.50 10.72
N GLY A 183 12.45 16.81 9.76
CA GLY A 183 12.11 17.63 8.59
C GLY A 183 11.12 16.93 7.64
N TYR A 184 11.31 15.64 7.40
CA TYR A 184 10.39 14.83 6.60
C TYR A 184 9.00 14.71 7.26
N ILE A 185 8.97 14.46 8.58
CA ILE A 185 7.72 14.43 9.36
C ILE A 185 6.99 15.79 9.27
N ARG A 186 7.75 16.88 9.43
CA ARG A 186 7.20 18.25 9.35
C ARG A 186 6.65 18.56 7.96
N TYR A 187 7.35 18.15 6.90
CA TYR A 187 6.90 18.36 5.53
C TYR A 187 5.52 17.74 5.29
N TRP A 188 5.34 16.45 5.60
CA TRP A 188 4.04 15.80 5.39
C TRP A 188 2.95 16.38 6.29
N ARG A 189 3.30 16.79 7.50
CA ARG A 189 2.38 17.53 8.37
C ARG A 189 1.91 18.84 7.72
N SER A 190 2.83 19.60 7.11
CA SER A 190 2.50 20.84 6.41
C SER A 190 1.60 20.60 5.19
N VAL A 191 1.96 19.63 4.34
CA VAL A 191 1.16 19.27 3.15
C VAL A 191 -0.26 18.84 3.54
N VAL A 192 -0.40 18.00 4.56
CA VAL A 192 -1.71 17.53 5.03
C VAL A 192 -2.51 18.67 5.68
N GLU A 193 -1.86 19.57 6.43
CA GLU A 193 -2.55 20.72 7.02
C GLU A 193 -3.09 21.68 5.96
N ASP A 194 -2.26 22.03 4.98
CA ASP A 194 -2.65 22.91 3.89
C ASP A 194 -3.80 22.29 3.09
N LEU A 195 -3.65 21.02 2.69
CA LEU A 195 -4.65 20.30 1.92
C LEU A 195 -6.01 20.24 2.62
N VAL A 196 -6.06 19.81 3.89
CA VAL A 196 -7.33 19.64 4.61
C VAL A 196 -7.97 20.98 4.96
N ARG A 197 -7.18 22.01 5.28
CA ARG A 197 -7.73 23.34 5.57
C ARG A 197 -8.16 24.09 4.31
N GLY A 198 -7.48 23.88 3.20
CA GLY A 198 -7.82 24.47 1.90
C GLY A 198 -9.09 23.89 1.31
N HIS A 199 -9.40 22.62 1.60
CA HIS A 199 -10.50 21.88 0.98
C HIS A 199 -11.45 21.31 2.05
N PRO A 200 -12.28 22.16 2.70
CA PRO A 200 -13.14 21.74 3.81
C PRO A 200 -14.26 20.75 3.39
N GLU A 201 -14.63 20.73 2.11
CA GLU A 201 -15.63 19.82 1.53
C GLU A 201 -15.04 18.48 1.06
N LEU A 202 -13.74 18.21 1.25
CA LEU A 202 -13.10 16.97 0.84
C LEU A 202 -13.72 15.74 1.54
N ASP A 203 -14.16 14.73 0.78
CA ASP A 203 -14.78 13.53 1.35
C ASP A 203 -13.75 12.58 1.95
N GLY A 204 -12.57 12.48 1.33
CA GLY A 204 -11.52 11.62 1.87
C GLY A 204 -10.13 11.83 1.30
N PHE A 205 -9.19 11.09 1.86
CA PHE A 205 -7.77 11.19 1.61
C PHE A 205 -7.12 9.81 1.62
N LYS A 206 -6.30 9.54 0.61
CA LYS A 206 -5.46 8.34 0.52
C LYS A 206 -3.99 8.68 0.51
N PHE A 207 -3.22 8.05 1.38
CA PHE A 207 -1.76 8.11 1.38
C PHE A 207 -1.14 6.76 1.02
N GLY A 208 -0.14 6.76 0.14
CA GLY A 208 0.60 5.57 -0.27
C GLY A 208 2.09 5.64 0.01
N GLN A 209 2.63 4.48 0.36
CA GLN A 209 4.04 4.27 0.73
C GLN A 209 4.47 2.90 0.24
N GLU A 210 5.26 2.87 -0.83
CA GLU A 210 5.66 1.64 -1.53
C GLU A 210 7.14 1.35 -1.28
N ARG A 211 7.46 1.04 -0.03
CA ARG A 211 8.84 0.71 0.38
C ARG A 211 8.86 -0.56 1.19
N ALA A 212 9.81 -1.43 0.83
CA ALA A 212 10.13 -2.64 1.56
C ALA A 212 11.09 -2.35 2.71
N ALA A 213 10.97 -3.14 3.76
CA ALA A 213 11.84 -3.11 4.92
C ALA A 213 13.19 -3.80 4.62
N PRO A 214 14.22 -3.56 5.45
CA PRO A 214 15.61 -3.82 5.09
C PRO A 214 16.02 -5.29 4.97
N LEU A 215 15.28 -6.24 5.57
CA LEU A 215 15.69 -7.64 5.64
C LEU A 215 15.85 -8.26 4.26
N LEU A 216 14.83 -8.17 3.41
CA LEU A 216 14.86 -8.78 2.08
C LEU A 216 15.86 -8.07 1.17
N GLY A 217 15.96 -6.74 1.31
CA GLY A 217 16.96 -5.94 0.59
C GLY A 217 18.40 -6.37 0.90
N ALA A 218 18.71 -6.63 2.18
CA ALA A 218 20.02 -7.10 2.63
C ALA A 218 20.35 -8.49 2.08
N LEU A 219 19.37 -9.38 1.95
CA LEU A 219 19.56 -10.69 1.33
C LEU A 219 19.75 -10.59 -0.20
N GLY A 220 19.11 -9.59 -0.81
CA GLY A 220 19.22 -9.25 -2.23
C GLY A 220 20.60 -8.74 -2.65
N LYS A 221 20.66 -8.25 -3.89
CA LYS A 221 21.92 -7.79 -4.52
C LYS A 221 22.22 -6.31 -4.23
N ASP A 222 21.19 -5.50 -4.04
CA ASP A 222 21.28 -4.07 -4.38
C ASP A 222 21.15 -3.10 -3.19
N ALA A 223 20.86 -3.58 -1.97
CA ALA A 223 20.62 -2.70 -0.83
C ALA A 223 21.25 -3.22 0.47
N PRO A 224 22.35 -2.61 0.96
CA PRO A 224 22.72 -2.76 2.36
C PRO A 224 21.57 -2.30 3.25
N GLY A 225 21.13 -3.16 4.17
CA GLY A 225 19.99 -2.89 5.04
C GLY A 225 20.01 -1.49 5.65
N THR A 226 18.84 -0.85 5.69
CA THR A 226 18.63 0.53 6.17
C THR A 226 17.67 0.53 7.37
N CYS A 227 17.46 1.60 8.12
CA CYS A 227 18.12 2.89 8.09
C CYS A 227 18.85 3.10 9.42
N PHE A 228 20.17 3.30 9.40
CA PHE A 228 21.04 3.49 10.55
C PHE A 228 21.37 4.97 10.82
N CYS A 229 20.49 5.90 10.42
CA CYS A 229 20.68 7.32 10.70
C CYS A 229 20.48 7.62 12.20
N PRO A 230 20.97 8.77 12.72
CA PRO A 230 20.89 9.10 14.15
C PRO A 230 19.48 8.99 14.76
N ASP A 231 18.43 9.32 13.99
CA ASP A 231 17.03 9.27 14.42
C ASP A 231 16.55 7.83 14.60
N CYS A 232 16.88 6.93 13.67
CA CYS A 232 16.57 5.50 13.80
C CYS A 232 17.38 4.84 14.92
N LEU A 233 18.64 5.23 15.09
CA LEU A 233 19.46 4.77 16.22
C LEU A 233 18.86 5.20 17.57
N ALA A 234 18.28 6.39 17.65
CA ALA A 234 17.58 6.84 18.85
C ALA A 234 16.31 6.03 19.13
N ILE A 235 15.55 5.65 18.10
CA ILE A 235 14.38 4.77 18.23
C ILE A 235 14.82 3.37 18.70
N ALA A 236 15.85 2.81 18.09
CA ALA A 236 16.40 1.51 18.47
C ALA A 236 16.82 1.47 19.94
N ARG A 237 17.51 2.51 20.43
CA ARG A 237 17.86 2.64 21.86
C ARG A 237 16.62 2.65 22.77
N ARG A 238 15.57 3.40 22.41
CA ARG A 238 14.31 3.44 23.19
C ARG A 238 13.56 2.11 23.18
N LYS A 239 13.72 1.31 22.12
CA LYS A 239 13.14 -0.03 21.99
C LYS A 239 14.06 -1.15 22.49
N HIS A 240 15.20 -0.80 23.09
CA HIS A 240 16.20 -1.77 23.57
C HIS A 240 16.69 -2.74 22.48
N ILE A 241 16.78 -2.28 21.23
CA ILE A 241 17.32 -3.08 20.11
C ILE A 241 18.84 -2.94 20.09
N ASP A 242 19.56 -4.06 20.16
CA ASP A 242 21.03 -4.06 20.01
C ASP A 242 21.41 -3.78 18.55
N VAL A 243 21.83 -2.53 18.32
CA VAL A 243 22.23 -2.04 16.99
C VAL A 243 23.42 -2.81 16.44
N LYS A 244 24.37 -3.23 17.29
CA LYS A 244 25.57 -3.95 16.82
C LYS A 244 25.17 -5.32 16.27
N LYS A 245 24.29 -6.03 16.98
CA LYS A 245 23.76 -7.32 16.51
C LYS A 245 22.85 -7.17 15.29
N ALA A 246 22.02 -6.14 15.22
CA ALA A 246 21.23 -5.86 14.03
C ALA A 246 22.11 -5.66 12.78
N LYS A 247 23.19 -4.87 12.91
CA LYS A 247 24.17 -4.69 11.81
C LYS A 247 24.84 -6.01 11.43
N ALA A 248 25.38 -6.74 12.42
CA ALA A 248 26.06 -8.01 12.17
C ALA A 248 25.14 -9.05 11.50
N GLY A 249 23.86 -9.10 11.89
CA GLY A 249 22.89 -9.98 11.27
C GLY A 249 22.53 -9.59 9.83
N LEU A 250 22.38 -8.29 9.53
CA LEU A 250 22.16 -7.82 8.15
C LEU A 250 23.39 -8.06 7.27
N GLU A 251 24.60 -7.90 7.80
CA GLU A 251 25.85 -8.25 7.11
C GLU A 251 25.93 -9.76 6.84
N ALA A 252 25.51 -10.60 7.79
CA ALA A 252 25.43 -12.05 7.61
C ALA A 252 24.40 -12.44 6.52
N LEU A 253 23.24 -11.75 6.45
CA LEU A 253 22.29 -11.93 5.35
C LEU A 253 22.88 -11.53 3.99
N GLN A 254 23.62 -10.41 3.93
CA GLN A 254 24.32 -10.00 2.71
C GLN A 254 25.38 -11.02 2.28
N ALA A 255 26.14 -11.57 3.24
CA ALA A 255 27.13 -12.59 2.97
C ALA A 255 26.48 -13.86 2.41
N LEU A 256 25.38 -14.32 3.02
CA LEU A 256 24.61 -15.47 2.54
C LEU A 256 24.08 -15.26 1.12
N GLY A 257 23.42 -14.13 0.87
CA GLY A 257 22.90 -13.80 -0.46
C GLY A 257 24.00 -13.76 -1.53
N ARG A 258 25.18 -13.22 -1.19
CA ARG A 258 26.34 -13.18 -2.09
C ARG A 258 26.88 -14.57 -2.39
N GLN A 259 27.06 -15.41 -1.37
CA GLN A 259 27.52 -16.79 -1.52
C GLN A 259 26.62 -17.59 -2.48
N ILE A 260 25.30 -17.50 -2.28
CA ILE A 260 24.32 -18.18 -3.13
C ILE A 260 24.43 -17.72 -4.58
N ARG A 261 24.57 -16.41 -4.82
CA ARG A 261 24.71 -15.85 -6.18
C ARG A 261 26.02 -16.27 -6.88
N GLU A 262 27.06 -16.54 -6.12
CA GLU A 262 28.33 -17.10 -6.61
C GLU A 262 28.26 -18.62 -6.84
N GLY A 263 27.07 -19.23 -6.72
CA GLY A 263 26.87 -20.67 -6.91
C GLY A 263 27.32 -21.52 -5.71
N ARG A 264 27.67 -20.89 -4.58
CA ARG A 264 28.08 -21.60 -3.37
C ARG A 264 26.86 -21.98 -2.56
N ARG A 265 26.74 -23.27 -2.25
CA ARG A 265 25.68 -23.82 -1.40
C ARG A 265 26.17 -23.99 0.03
N PRO A 266 25.48 -23.44 1.05
CA PRO A 266 25.76 -23.74 2.45
C PRO A 266 25.58 -25.23 2.75
N VAL A 267 26.38 -25.79 3.67
CA VAL A 267 26.37 -27.22 4.02
C VAL A 267 24.98 -27.69 4.46
N ASP A 268 24.30 -26.91 5.30
CA ASP A 268 22.97 -27.25 5.81
C ASP A 268 21.82 -26.80 4.88
N GLY A 269 22.14 -26.29 3.69
CA GLY A 269 21.18 -25.71 2.76
C GLY A 269 20.92 -24.22 3.00
N ASN A 270 20.30 -23.58 2.01
CA ASN A 270 20.05 -22.15 1.98
C ASN A 270 19.03 -21.73 3.04
N PHE A 271 17.88 -22.40 3.10
CA PHE A 271 16.79 -22.02 4.02
C PHE A 271 17.20 -22.16 5.48
N VAL A 272 17.83 -23.29 5.83
CA VAL A 272 18.31 -23.54 7.21
C VAL A 272 19.39 -22.54 7.59
N THR A 273 20.28 -22.19 6.67
CA THR A 273 21.31 -21.18 6.93
C THR A 273 20.72 -19.78 7.10
N PHE A 274 19.67 -19.44 6.35
CA PHE A 274 18.91 -18.21 6.58
C PHE A 274 18.28 -18.19 7.99
N LEU A 275 17.62 -19.28 8.41
CA LEU A 275 17.08 -19.40 9.77
C LEU A 275 18.17 -19.32 10.85
N ARG A 276 19.37 -19.86 10.58
CA ARG A 276 20.51 -19.74 11.48
C ARG A 276 20.93 -18.29 11.68
N VAL A 277 20.95 -17.48 10.63
CA VAL A 277 21.23 -16.04 10.75
C VAL A 277 20.19 -15.38 11.65
N LEU A 278 18.89 -15.64 11.44
CA LEU A 278 17.83 -15.03 12.26
C LEU A 278 17.85 -15.48 13.73
N THR A 279 18.20 -16.73 14.00
CA THR A 279 18.30 -17.26 15.38
C THR A 279 19.57 -16.79 16.10
N THR A 280 20.66 -16.55 15.37
CA THR A 280 21.89 -15.97 15.91
C THR A 280 21.76 -14.46 16.15
N TYR A 281 21.05 -13.77 15.25
CA TYR A 281 20.84 -12.33 15.26
C TYR A 281 19.34 -11.99 15.22
N PRO A 282 18.58 -12.29 16.28
CA PRO A 282 17.15 -11.96 16.33
C PRO A 282 16.87 -10.46 16.19
N GLU A 283 17.87 -9.61 16.45
CA GLU A 283 17.81 -8.18 16.24
C GLU A 283 17.57 -7.77 14.78
N VAL A 284 17.81 -8.66 13.80
CA VAL A 284 17.38 -8.43 12.41
C VAL A 284 15.85 -8.30 12.32
N LEU A 285 15.12 -9.20 12.98
CA LEU A 285 13.64 -9.15 13.01
C LEU A 285 13.14 -7.96 13.84
N ALA A 286 13.81 -7.65 14.95
CA ALA A 286 13.48 -6.46 15.74
C ALA A 286 13.70 -5.16 14.93
N TRP A 287 14.76 -5.11 14.14
CA TRP A 287 15.09 -3.99 13.28
C TRP A 287 14.10 -3.83 12.11
N GLU A 288 13.76 -4.94 11.45
CA GLU A 288 12.71 -5.02 10.42
C GLU A 288 11.39 -4.46 10.98
N ARG A 289 10.97 -4.94 12.16
CA ARG A 289 9.75 -4.50 12.83
C ARG A 289 9.80 -3.00 13.17
N MET A 290 10.89 -2.51 13.74
CA MET A 290 11.06 -1.08 14.05
C MET A 290 10.96 -0.20 12.81
N TRP A 291 11.54 -0.63 11.69
CA TRP A 291 11.44 0.09 10.43
C TRP A 291 10.00 0.15 9.93
N MET A 292 9.28 -0.98 9.95
CA MET A 292 7.86 -1.04 9.54
C MET A 292 6.95 -0.22 10.45
N GLU A 293 7.19 -0.26 11.76
CA GLU A 293 6.49 0.59 12.73
C GLU A 293 6.76 2.07 12.51
N SER A 294 7.95 2.45 12.03
CA SER A 294 8.26 3.83 11.69
C SER A 294 7.43 4.34 10.52
N ARG A 295 7.15 3.48 9.52
CA ARG A 295 6.22 3.77 8.43
C ARG A 295 4.78 3.93 8.95
N GLU A 296 4.31 2.98 9.76
CA GLU A 296 2.96 3.06 10.33
C GLU A 296 2.77 4.27 11.27
N GLU A 297 3.81 4.68 11.97
CA GLU A 297 3.78 5.86 12.83
C GLU A 297 3.55 7.15 12.03
N GLN A 298 4.05 7.26 10.79
CA GLN A 298 3.71 8.38 9.91
C GLN A 298 2.21 8.38 9.57
N ARG A 299 1.66 7.20 9.25
CA ARG A 299 0.22 7.05 8.97
C ARG A 299 -0.63 7.42 10.18
N ARG A 300 -0.25 7.00 11.40
CA ARG A 300 -0.90 7.41 12.65
C ARG A 300 -0.91 8.93 12.82
N ARG A 301 0.21 9.60 12.56
CA ARG A 301 0.32 11.07 12.65
C ARG A 301 -0.58 11.76 11.63
N ILE A 302 -0.58 11.30 10.38
CA ILE A 302 -1.45 11.82 9.32
C ILE A 302 -2.92 11.64 9.71
N TYR A 303 -3.33 10.44 10.13
CA TYR A 303 -4.71 10.17 10.57
C TYR A 303 -5.13 11.10 11.71
N ALA A 304 -4.35 11.15 12.79
CA ALA A 304 -4.67 11.97 13.95
C ALA A 304 -4.71 13.47 13.60
N GLN A 305 -3.87 13.92 12.67
CA GLN A 305 -3.89 15.29 12.18
C GLN A 305 -5.16 15.58 11.37
N ILE A 306 -5.50 14.75 10.37
CA ILE A 306 -6.68 14.95 9.55
C ILE A 306 -7.93 14.96 10.45
N LYS A 307 -8.06 13.99 11.37
CA LYS A 307 -9.21 13.91 12.27
C LYS A 307 -9.33 15.10 13.22
N ARG A 308 -8.21 15.73 13.61
CA ARG A 308 -8.22 16.96 14.40
C ARG A 308 -8.61 18.19 13.57
N LEU A 309 -8.19 18.25 12.30
CA LEU A 309 -8.47 19.37 11.40
C LEU A 309 -9.89 19.33 10.86
N ASN A 310 -10.32 18.17 10.38
CA ASN A 310 -11.66 17.92 9.86
C ASN A 310 -12.02 16.43 10.09
N PRO A 311 -12.82 16.09 11.12
CA PRO A 311 -13.16 14.71 11.43
C PRO A 311 -14.00 14.02 10.36
N LYS A 312 -14.65 14.78 9.47
CA LYS A 312 -15.47 14.25 8.37
C LYS A 312 -14.63 13.64 7.26
N VAL A 313 -13.43 14.16 6.98
CA VAL A 313 -12.56 13.62 5.92
C VAL A 313 -12.21 12.17 6.23
N GLN A 314 -12.61 11.23 5.39
CA GLN A 314 -12.23 9.84 5.51
C GLN A 314 -10.73 9.66 5.23
N VAL A 315 -10.05 8.84 6.00
CA VAL A 315 -8.62 8.59 5.84
C VAL A 315 -8.41 7.13 5.49
N GLY A 316 -7.73 6.88 4.37
CA GLY A 316 -7.38 5.53 3.97
C GLY A 316 -5.95 5.35 3.51
N TRP A 317 -5.53 4.10 3.56
CA TRP A 317 -4.17 3.70 3.21
C TRP A 317 -4.17 2.94 1.90
N HIS A 318 -3.27 3.34 1.01
CA HIS A 318 -2.87 2.49 -0.11
C HIS A 318 -2.08 1.32 0.46
N VAL A 319 -2.62 0.11 0.25
CA VAL A 319 -1.91 -1.15 0.49
C VAL A 319 -1.33 -1.57 -0.85
N ASP A 320 0.00 -1.64 -0.88
CA ASP A 320 0.75 -1.94 -2.08
C ASP A 320 0.46 -3.37 -2.56
N HIS A 321 0.52 -3.57 -3.88
CA HIS A 321 0.30 -4.88 -4.49
C HIS A 321 1.39 -5.88 -4.04
N GLY A 322 2.59 -5.41 -3.65
CA GLY A 322 3.63 -6.22 -2.99
C GLY A 322 3.13 -7.07 -1.83
N MET A 323 2.06 -6.61 -1.17
CA MET A 323 1.42 -7.35 -0.10
C MET A 323 0.84 -8.69 -0.50
N THR A 324 0.62 -8.93 -1.79
CA THR A 324 0.00 -10.18 -2.26
C THR A 324 1.01 -11.25 -2.65
N TRP A 325 2.31 -10.94 -2.72
CA TRP A 325 3.35 -11.92 -3.08
C TRP A 325 4.56 -11.94 -2.15
N ASP A 326 4.81 -10.87 -1.38
CA ASP A 326 5.98 -10.83 -0.50
C ASP A 326 5.67 -11.40 0.89
N LEU A 327 6.22 -12.58 1.19
CA LEU A 327 6.08 -13.26 2.49
C LEU A 327 6.55 -12.39 3.67
N PHE A 328 7.69 -11.70 3.53
CA PHE A 328 8.22 -10.86 4.61
C PHE A 328 7.40 -9.59 4.81
N MET A 329 6.97 -8.98 3.70
CA MET A 329 6.09 -7.84 3.79
C MET A 329 4.80 -8.25 4.52
N ARG A 330 4.19 -9.40 4.16
CA ARG A 330 2.96 -9.91 4.80
C ARG A 330 3.13 -10.16 6.29
N ALA A 331 4.26 -10.74 6.67
CA ALA A 331 4.55 -11.02 8.08
C ALA A 331 4.73 -9.73 8.91
N SER A 332 5.17 -8.63 8.28
CA SER A 332 5.53 -7.39 8.97
C SER A 332 4.53 -6.25 8.77
N TRP A 333 3.57 -6.39 7.86
CA TRP A 333 2.56 -5.38 7.52
C TRP A 333 1.13 -5.89 7.69
N ASP A 334 0.67 -5.92 8.94
CA ASP A 334 -0.62 -6.46 9.32
C ASP A 334 -1.77 -5.47 9.07
N TYR A 335 -2.84 -5.93 8.41
CA TYR A 335 -4.08 -5.17 8.24
C TYR A 335 -4.72 -4.78 9.57
N ALA A 336 -4.62 -5.63 10.59
CA ALA A 336 -5.22 -5.38 11.90
C ALA A 336 -4.59 -4.17 12.62
N ASP A 337 -3.30 -3.92 12.39
CA ASP A 337 -2.61 -2.71 12.88
C ASP A 337 -3.03 -1.48 12.07
N MET A 338 -3.00 -1.59 10.74
CA MET A 338 -3.40 -0.48 9.85
C MET A 338 -4.82 0.04 10.14
N ALA A 339 -5.75 -0.87 10.44
CA ALA A 339 -7.14 -0.53 10.70
C ALA A 339 -7.37 0.31 11.97
N GLN A 340 -6.40 0.39 12.89
CA GLN A 340 -6.53 1.18 14.11
C GLN A 340 -6.54 2.70 13.84
N HIS A 341 -5.85 3.09 12.77
CA HIS A 341 -5.66 4.47 12.30
C HIS A 341 -6.09 4.63 10.85
N ALA A 342 -7.15 3.94 10.43
CA ALA A 342 -7.77 4.10 9.12
C ALA A 342 -9.30 4.13 9.27
N ASP A 343 -9.98 4.83 8.37
CA ASP A 343 -11.41 4.60 8.14
C ASP A 343 -11.62 3.54 7.07
N TRP A 344 -10.67 3.41 6.13
CA TRP A 344 -10.72 2.40 5.06
C TRP A 344 -9.32 2.00 4.56
N LEU A 345 -9.21 0.81 3.99
CA LEU A 345 -8.00 0.31 3.34
C LEU A 345 -8.25 0.10 1.84
N SER A 346 -7.32 0.57 1.01
CA SER A 346 -7.32 0.36 -0.45
C SER A 346 -6.43 -0.83 -0.78
N VAL A 347 -7.03 -2.01 -0.96
CA VAL A 347 -6.27 -3.27 -1.13
C VAL A 347 -6.07 -3.57 -2.61
N ALA A 348 -4.84 -3.44 -3.11
CA ALA A 348 -4.51 -3.77 -4.50
C ALA A 348 -4.52 -5.29 -4.72
N VAL A 349 -5.37 -5.74 -5.66
CA VAL A 349 -5.41 -7.13 -6.16
C VAL A 349 -5.38 -7.10 -7.68
N TYR A 350 -4.29 -6.59 -8.24
CA TYR A 350 -4.16 -6.41 -9.68
C TYR A 350 -3.85 -7.76 -10.35
N PHE A 351 -4.91 -8.51 -10.64
CA PHE A 351 -4.79 -9.87 -11.11
C PHE A 351 -4.05 -9.96 -12.46
N ASP A 352 -4.20 -8.97 -13.34
CA ASP A 352 -3.52 -8.91 -14.65
C ASP A 352 -1.99 -8.80 -14.57
N SER A 353 -1.46 -8.01 -13.63
CA SER A 353 -0.01 -7.82 -13.46
C SER A 353 0.61 -8.78 -12.45
N MET A 354 -0.21 -9.59 -11.77
CA MET A 354 0.21 -10.48 -10.69
C MET A 354 1.26 -11.50 -11.17
N GLY A 355 1.08 -12.12 -12.34
CA GLY A 355 2.00 -13.12 -12.86
C GLY A 355 3.44 -12.60 -13.03
N ARG A 356 3.62 -11.59 -13.90
CA ARG A 356 4.94 -10.98 -14.15
C ARG A 356 5.59 -10.44 -12.87
N ARG A 357 4.82 -9.74 -12.01
CA ARG A 357 5.35 -9.12 -10.79
C ARG A 357 5.78 -10.16 -9.75
N SER A 358 4.93 -11.15 -9.49
CA SER A 358 5.22 -12.20 -8.51
C SER A 358 6.33 -13.14 -9.01
N GLN A 359 6.39 -13.45 -10.31
CA GLN A 359 7.52 -14.16 -10.93
C GLN A 359 8.83 -13.40 -10.67
N GLY A 360 8.91 -12.13 -11.08
CA GLY A 360 10.13 -11.34 -10.92
C GLY A 360 10.53 -11.15 -9.44
N HIS A 361 9.58 -11.14 -8.51
CA HIS A 361 9.89 -11.14 -7.08
C HIS A 361 10.39 -12.51 -6.59
N PHE A 362 9.71 -13.59 -6.99
CA PHE A 362 10.08 -14.96 -6.64
C PHE A 362 11.49 -15.30 -7.12
N GLU A 363 11.82 -15.02 -8.37
CA GLU A 363 13.13 -15.32 -8.95
C GLU A 363 14.26 -14.54 -8.27
N ARG A 364 14.01 -13.26 -7.94
CA ARG A 364 15.02 -12.40 -7.29
C ARG A 364 15.25 -12.75 -5.82
N ASN A 365 14.20 -13.10 -5.08
CA ASN A 365 14.23 -13.12 -3.62
C ASN A 365 14.03 -14.51 -2.99
N TYR A 366 13.39 -15.44 -3.70
CA TYR A 366 12.96 -16.72 -3.15
C TYR A 366 13.60 -17.91 -3.86
N GLN A 367 13.44 -18.03 -5.18
CA GLN A 367 13.82 -19.19 -6.00
C GLN A 367 15.19 -19.78 -5.65
N LYS A 368 16.28 -19.06 -5.95
CA LYS A 368 17.64 -19.55 -5.69
C LYS A 368 18.10 -19.26 -4.26
N ILE A 369 17.48 -18.28 -3.61
CA ILE A 369 17.90 -17.83 -2.29
C ILE A 369 17.23 -18.70 -1.23
N LEU A 370 16.01 -18.37 -0.81
CA LEU A 370 15.36 -19.05 0.30
C LEU A 370 14.87 -20.46 -0.02
N PHE A 371 14.54 -20.73 -1.29
CA PHE A 371 13.98 -22.01 -1.71
C PHE A 371 14.91 -22.80 -2.63
N GLY A 372 16.19 -22.41 -2.71
CA GLY A 372 17.18 -23.05 -3.58
C GLY A 372 17.53 -24.49 -3.22
N ASP A 373 16.98 -25.00 -2.11
CA ASP A 373 17.15 -26.38 -1.66
C ASP A 373 16.14 -27.36 -2.28
N ALA A 374 15.11 -26.86 -2.97
CA ALA A 374 14.07 -27.66 -3.61
C ALA A 374 13.94 -27.31 -5.11
N PRO A 375 13.53 -28.26 -5.96
CA PRO A 375 13.22 -27.96 -7.35
C PRO A 375 12.01 -27.04 -7.47
N GLU A 376 11.96 -26.25 -8.55
CA GLU A 376 10.89 -25.26 -8.80
C GLU A 376 9.49 -25.87 -8.85
N SER A 377 9.39 -27.12 -9.32
CA SER A 377 8.17 -27.91 -9.34
C SER A 377 7.57 -28.14 -7.94
N LEU A 378 8.37 -28.00 -6.88
CA LEU A 378 7.92 -28.04 -5.49
C LEU A 378 7.89 -26.63 -4.87
N SER A 379 8.92 -25.82 -5.06
CA SER A 379 9.06 -24.56 -4.34
C SER A 379 8.03 -23.50 -4.74
N TYR A 380 7.65 -23.41 -6.02
CA TYR A 380 6.69 -22.40 -6.47
C TYR A 380 5.25 -22.72 -5.99
N PRO A 381 4.73 -23.97 -6.15
CA PRO A 381 3.46 -24.35 -5.54
C PRO A 381 3.43 -24.18 -4.01
N MET A 382 4.53 -24.52 -3.34
CA MET A 382 4.68 -24.28 -1.90
C MET A 382 4.58 -22.79 -1.57
N TYR A 383 5.26 -21.94 -2.32
CA TYR A 383 5.22 -20.48 -2.15
C TYR A 383 3.81 -19.92 -2.32
N LEU A 384 3.07 -20.33 -3.35
CA LEU A 384 1.66 -19.96 -3.51
C LEU A 384 0.81 -20.43 -2.33
N SER A 385 1.05 -21.66 -1.86
CA SER A 385 0.34 -22.22 -0.70
C SER A 385 0.64 -21.46 0.59
N MET A 386 1.90 -21.02 0.81
CA MET A 386 2.28 -20.17 1.95
C MET A 386 1.58 -18.79 1.89
N LEU A 387 1.28 -18.31 0.68
CA LEU A 387 0.47 -17.11 0.48
C LEU A 387 -1.04 -17.37 0.60
N GLY A 388 -1.47 -18.62 0.79
CA GLY A 388 -2.88 -19.00 0.91
C GLY A 388 -3.59 -19.20 -0.43
N TYR A 389 -2.85 -19.21 -1.55
CA TYR A 389 -3.37 -19.45 -2.90
C TYR A 389 -3.42 -20.93 -3.24
N ASP A 390 -4.30 -21.29 -4.18
CA ASP A 390 -4.36 -22.66 -4.69
C ASP A 390 -3.45 -22.81 -5.93
N PRO A 391 -2.31 -23.51 -5.82
CA PRO A 391 -1.40 -23.68 -6.94
C PRO A 391 -1.96 -24.54 -8.09
N LYS A 392 -3.14 -25.17 -7.91
CA LYS A 392 -3.80 -25.96 -8.96
C LYS A 392 -4.61 -25.11 -9.93
N VAL A 393 -5.06 -23.93 -9.51
CA VAL A 393 -5.88 -23.04 -10.34
C VAL A 393 -5.09 -21.84 -10.84
N GLU A 394 -4.05 -21.43 -10.10
CA GLU A 394 -3.21 -20.31 -10.52
C GLU A 394 -2.17 -20.72 -11.58
N PRO A 395 -1.75 -19.79 -12.45
CA PRO A 395 -0.76 -20.10 -13.47
C PRO A 395 0.58 -20.55 -12.88
N THR A 396 1.25 -21.45 -13.59
CA THR A 396 2.55 -21.98 -13.20
C THR A 396 3.66 -20.96 -13.48
N LEU A 397 4.81 -21.14 -12.81
CA LEU A 397 6.00 -20.34 -13.07
C LEU A 397 6.47 -20.41 -14.53
N GLU A 398 6.31 -21.57 -15.19
CA GLU A 398 6.63 -21.74 -16.60
C GLU A 398 5.71 -20.93 -17.50
N GLN A 399 4.41 -20.84 -17.17
CA GLN A 399 3.46 -20.03 -17.93
C GLN A 399 3.82 -18.54 -17.85
N HIS A 400 4.16 -18.03 -16.64
CA HIS A 400 4.61 -16.64 -16.44
C HIS A 400 5.86 -16.30 -17.27
N ARG A 401 6.81 -17.23 -17.39
CA ARG A 401 8.02 -17.03 -18.19
C ARG A 401 7.77 -16.98 -19.69
N LYS A 402 6.69 -17.62 -20.17
CA LYS A 402 6.32 -17.64 -21.59
C LYS A 402 5.60 -16.36 -22.01
N HIS A 403 4.74 -15.83 -21.15
CA HIS A 403 3.96 -14.62 -21.40
C HIS A 403 3.41 -14.07 -20.08
N ASP A 404 2.97 -12.81 -20.09
CA ASP A 404 2.27 -12.26 -18.93
C ASP A 404 0.96 -13.00 -18.72
N THR A 405 0.78 -13.53 -17.52
CA THR A 405 -0.48 -14.16 -17.17
C THR A 405 -1.15 -13.42 -16.03
N ALA A 406 -2.47 -13.36 -16.15
CA ALA A 406 -3.33 -12.92 -15.08
C ALA A 406 -3.52 -14.05 -14.07
N PHE A 407 -3.53 -13.73 -12.78
CA PHE A 407 -4.04 -14.63 -11.76
C PHE A 407 -5.56 -14.74 -11.87
N THR A 408 -6.13 -15.82 -11.35
CA THR A 408 -7.56 -16.09 -11.47
C THR A 408 -8.40 -15.21 -10.54
N SER A 409 -9.72 -15.27 -10.68
CA SER A 409 -10.62 -14.61 -9.72
C SER A 409 -10.62 -15.30 -8.33
N ASP A 410 -10.09 -16.53 -8.21
CA ASP A 410 -9.87 -17.20 -6.92
C ASP A 410 -8.79 -16.47 -6.09
N TYR A 411 -7.69 -16.04 -6.71
CA TYR A 411 -6.73 -15.12 -6.10
C TYR A 411 -7.39 -13.84 -5.57
N VAL A 412 -8.25 -13.21 -6.38
CA VAL A 412 -8.96 -11.99 -5.98
C VAL A 412 -9.85 -12.27 -4.76
N TYR A 413 -10.60 -13.37 -4.77
CA TYR A 413 -11.42 -13.81 -3.63
C TYR A 413 -10.57 -14.00 -2.37
N ARG A 414 -9.50 -14.79 -2.44
CA ARG A 414 -8.67 -15.16 -1.28
C ARG A 414 -7.98 -13.96 -0.65
N GLU A 415 -7.41 -13.07 -1.46
CA GLU A 415 -6.78 -11.86 -0.93
C GLU A 415 -7.77 -10.87 -0.33
N SER A 416 -8.93 -10.73 -0.97
CA SER A 416 -10.02 -9.91 -0.44
C SER A 416 -10.50 -10.46 0.90
N LEU A 417 -10.72 -11.78 0.99
CA LEU A 417 -11.18 -12.45 2.19
C LEU A 417 -10.16 -12.30 3.32
N ARG A 418 -8.87 -12.52 3.02
CA ARG A 418 -7.78 -12.32 3.98
C ARG A 418 -7.78 -10.91 4.55
N ALA A 419 -7.93 -9.89 3.69
CA ALA A 419 -7.98 -8.50 4.13
C ALA A 419 -9.21 -8.22 5.01
N VAL A 420 -10.40 -8.63 4.58
CA VAL A 420 -11.66 -8.44 5.33
C VAL A 420 -11.59 -9.10 6.71
N GLN A 421 -11.15 -10.36 6.77
CA GLN A 421 -11.02 -11.10 8.03
C GLN A 421 -9.99 -10.47 8.97
N ALA A 422 -8.82 -10.08 8.46
CA ALA A 422 -7.76 -9.48 9.28
C ALA A 422 -8.13 -8.09 9.81
N VAL A 423 -8.85 -7.28 9.02
CA VAL A 423 -9.38 -5.98 9.48
C VAL A 423 -10.43 -6.16 10.57
N GLY A 424 -11.24 -7.22 10.50
CA GLY A 424 -12.20 -7.56 11.55
C GLY A 424 -13.23 -6.45 11.81
N GLY A 425 -13.64 -5.73 10.75
CA GLY A 425 -14.63 -4.65 10.80
C GLY A 425 -14.15 -3.34 11.43
N LYS A 426 -12.87 -3.20 11.81
CA LYS A 426 -12.33 -1.96 12.42
C LYS A 426 -12.17 -0.80 11.44
N ALA A 427 -12.06 -1.11 10.15
CA ALA A 427 -12.04 -0.18 9.03
C ALA A 427 -12.78 -0.81 7.85
N LYS A 428 -13.15 -0.02 6.86
CA LYS A 428 -13.71 -0.52 5.60
C LYS A 428 -12.64 -1.13 4.71
N VAL A 429 -12.96 -2.21 4.00
CA VAL A 429 -12.05 -2.80 3.00
C VAL A 429 -12.57 -2.49 1.61
N TYR A 430 -11.89 -1.56 0.93
CA TYR A 430 -12.15 -1.26 -0.46
C TYR A 430 -11.13 -2.00 -1.34
N VAL A 431 -11.59 -3.11 -1.91
CA VAL A 431 -10.75 -3.96 -2.77
C VAL A 431 -10.58 -3.27 -4.11
N ARG A 432 -9.40 -3.41 -4.69
CA ARG A 432 -9.02 -2.75 -5.92
C ARG A 432 -8.53 -3.75 -6.97
N PRO A 433 -9.44 -4.44 -7.68
CA PRO A 433 -9.09 -5.29 -8.81
C PRO A 433 -8.50 -4.46 -9.94
N GLY A 434 -7.26 -4.80 -10.33
CA GLY A 434 -6.55 -4.15 -11.42
C GLY A 434 -6.65 -4.97 -12.69
N PHE A 435 -7.02 -4.30 -13.78
CA PHE A 435 -7.14 -4.81 -15.14
C PHE A 435 -6.76 -3.70 -16.12
N ASP A 436 -6.43 -4.06 -17.35
CA ASP A 436 -5.95 -3.15 -18.40
C ASP A 436 -4.67 -2.38 -18.01
N MET A 437 -3.80 -2.97 -17.20
CA MET A 437 -2.58 -2.30 -16.78
C MET A 437 -1.65 -2.03 -17.98
N PRO A 438 -1.24 -0.77 -18.21
CA PRO A 438 -0.33 -0.45 -19.30
C PRO A 438 1.02 -1.16 -19.17
N GLY A 439 1.53 -1.66 -20.30
CA GLY A 439 2.81 -2.36 -20.38
C GLY A 439 2.77 -3.84 -19.99
N TYR A 440 1.58 -4.40 -19.74
CA TYR A 440 1.37 -5.84 -19.50
C TYR A 440 0.51 -6.42 -20.63
N ASP A 441 0.86 -7.63 -21.05
CA ASP A 441 0.25 -8.31 -22.21
C ASP A 441 -0.59 -9.52 -21.77
N CYS A 442 -1.63 -9.26 -20.98
CA CYS A 442 -2.54 -10.30 -20.51
C CYS A 442 -3.84 -10.40 -21.30
N ASP A 443 -4.11 -9.45 -22.22
CA ASP A 443 -5.37 -9.28 -22.96
C ASP A 443 -6.61 -9.58 -22.10
N VAL A 444 -6.83 -8.76 -21.06
CA VAL A 444 -7.92 -9.00 -20.11
C VAL A 444 -9.27 -8.96 -20.83
N GLN A 445 -10.04 -10.04 -20.66
CA GLN A 445 -11.38 -10.15 -21.21
C GLN A 445 -12.44 -9.61 -20.25
N PRO A 446 -13.60 -9.10 -20.76
CA PRO A 446 -14.67 -8.57 -19.92
C PRO A 446 -15.11 -9.51 -18.80
N LYS A 447 -15.18 -10.82 -19.09
CA LYS A 447 -15.54 -11.84 -18.10
C LYS A 447 -14.57 -11.87 -16.91
N GLN A 448 -13.27 -11.69 -17.14
CA GLN A 448 -12.28 -11.68 -16.05
C GLN A 448 -12.46 -10.46 -15.15
N ALA A 449 -12.73 -9.27 -15.72
CA ALA A 449 -13.04 -8.07 -14.96
C ALA A 449 -14.32 -8.22 -14.14
N TYR A 450 -15.37 -8.82 -14.73
CA TYR A 450 -16.62 -9.16 -14.04
C TYR A 450 -16.37 -10.12 -12.87
N ASP A 451 -15.72 -11.27 -13.13
CA ASP A 451 -15.48 -12.30 -12.14
C ASP A 451 -14.61 -11.77 -10.98
N ALA A 452 -13.60 -10.95 -11.27
CA ALA A 452 -12.75 -10.34 -10.24
C ALA A 452 -13.55 -9.40 -9.33
N ALA A 453 -14.39 -8.53 -9.89
CA ALA A 453 -15.27 -7.66 -9.12
C ALA A 453 -16.26 -8.45 -8.25
N HIS A 454 -16.93 -9.44 -8.86
CA HIS A 454 -17.86 -10.30 -8.15
C HIS A 454 -17.19 -11.07 -7.01
N LYS A 455 -16.00 -11.66 -7.25
CA LYS A 455 -15.25 -12.41 -6.23
C LYS A 455 -14.74 -11.53 -5.09
N ALA A 456 -14.37 -10.29 -5.36
CA ALA A 456 -14.05 -9.33 -4.29
C ALA A 456 -15.26 -9.05 -3.38
N LEU A 457 -16.46 -8.91 -3.95
CA LEU A 457 -17.69 -8.70 -3.20
C LEU A 457 -18.14 -9.94 -2.43
N GLU A 458 -18.03 -11.12 -3.06
CA GLU A 458 -18.29 -12.42 -2.43
C GLU A 458 -17.40 -12.65 -1.20
N ALA A 459 -16.16 -12.16 -1.24
CA ALA A 459 -15.23 -12.19 -0.12
C ALA A 459 -15.56 -11.21 1.02
N GLY A 460 -16.59 -10.36 0.86
CA GLY A 460 -17.06 -9.43 1.87
C GLY A 460 -16.44 -8.03 1.80
N ALA A 461 -15.90 -7.61 0.65
CA ALA A 461 -15.46 -6.24 0.46
C ALA A 461 -16.59 -5.24 0.72
N ASP A 462 -16.29 -4.14 1.44
CA ASP A 462 -17.25 -3.07 1.72
C ASP A 462 -17.55 -2.19 0.50
N GLY A 463 -16.72 -2.30 -0.53
CA GLY A 463 -16.78 -1.52 -1.75
C GLY A 463 -15.59 -1.82 -2.65
N LEU A 464 -15.62 -1.27 -3.86
CA LEU A 464 -14.56 -1.49 -4.84
C LEU A 464 -13.99 -0.18 -5.37
N TRP A 465 -12.71 -0.23 -5.74
CA TRP A 465 -12.07 0.72 -6.63
C TRP A 465 -11.79 0.03 -7.97
N CYS A 466 -12.12 0.65 -9.10
CA CYS A 466 -11.50 0.30 -10.38
C CYS A 466 -9.98 0.44 -10.21
N GLY A 467 -9.19 -0.59 -10.50
CA GLY A 467 -7.82 -0.65 -9.96
C GLY A 467 -6.74 0.16 -10.64
N ARG A 468 -7.07 0.78 -11.76
CA ARG A 468 -6.18 1.57 -12.60
C ARG A 468 -6.70 2.99 -12.77
N GLU A 469 -5.88 3.85 -13.35
CA GLU A 469 -6.33 5.20 -13.70
C GLU A 469 -7.42 5.06 -14.78
N TRP A 470 -8.49 5.85 -14.70
CA TRP A 470 -9.64 5.73 -15.60
C TRP A 470 -9.25 5.72 -17.09
N LYS A 471 -8.31 6.59 -17.48
CA LYS A 471 -7.80 6.70 -18.85
C LYS A 471 -7.12 5.43 -19.38
N GLU A 472 -6.70 4.53 -18.49
CA GLU A 472 -6.02 3.28 -18.84
C GLU A 472 -7.01 2.16 -19.14
N LEU A 473 -8.26 2.28 -18.66
CA LEU A 473 -9.25 1.21 -18.73
C LEU A 473 -9.87 1.11 -20.12
N GLN A 474 -10.02 -0.12 -20.61
CA GLN A 474 -10.82 -0.36 -21.80
C GLN A 474 -12.31 -0.27 -21.44
N PRO A 475 -13.13 0.46 -22.22
CA PRO A 475 -14.55 0.61 -21.92
C PRO A 475 -15.29 -0.72 -21.73
N LYS A 476 -14.96 -1.74 -22.54
CA LYS A 476 -15.55 -3.09 -22.44
C LYS A 476 -15.33 -3.76 -21.08
N ASN A 477 -14.14 -3.57 -20.50
CA ASN A 477 -13.75 -4.20 -19.23
C ASN A 477 -14.27 -3.40 -18.04
N ALA A 478 -14.24 -2.06 -18.14
CA ALA A 478 -14.86 -1.17 -17.16
C ALA A 478 -16.36 -1.41 -17.04
N GLN A 479 -17.06 -1.53 -18.18
CA GLN A 479 -18.48 -1.87 -18.23
C GLN A 479 -18.77 -3.20 -17.51
N ALA A 480 -18.02 -4.25 -17.81
CA ALA A 480 -18.19 -5.57 -17.20
C ALA A 480 -17.92 -5.56 -15.68
N PHE A 481 -16.94 -4.79 -15.22
CA PHE A 481 -16.71 -4.53 -13.80
C PHE A 481 -17.94 -3.87 -13.14
N GLY A 482 -18.54 -2.86 -13.79
CA GLY A 482 -19.77 -2.22 -13.32
C GLY A 482 -20.98 -3.15 -13.33
N ASP A 483 -21.10 -4.01 -14.34
CA ASP A 483 -22.18 -5.00 -14.45
C ASP A 483 -22.15 -6.00 -13.30
N ALA A 484 -20.95 -6.47 -12.90
CA ALA A 484 -20.80 -7.35 -11.75
C ALA A 484 -21.34 -6.72 -10.46
N VAL A 485 -21.10 -5.42 -10.25
CA VAL A 485 -21.61 -4.69 -9.08
C VAL A 485 -23.13 -4.54 -9.14
N ARG A 486 -23.67 -4.20 -10.31
CA ARG A 486 -25.12 -4.08 -10.51
C ARG A 486 -25.83 -5.41 -10.24
N ASP A 487 -25.31 -6.50 -10.76
CA ASP A 487 -25.87 -7.84 -10.55
C ASP A 487 -25.76 -8.28 -9.09
N TRP A 488 -24.61 -8.02 -8.45
CA TRP A 488 -24.44 -8.26 -7.01
C TRP A 488 -25.51 -7.55 -6.17
N LEU A 489 -25.79 -6.27 -6.46
CA LEU A 489 -26.83 -5.53 -5.75
C LEU A 489 -28.23 -6.09 -5.98
N LYS A 490 -28.56 -6.57 -7.18
CA LYS A 490 -29.85 -7.21 -7.48
C LYS A 490 -30.07 -8.49 -6.67
N THR A 491 -29.02 -9.25 -6.38
CA THR A 491 -29.14 -10.49 -5.58
C THR A 491 -29.34 -10.25 -4.08
N ARG A 492 -29.21 -9.00 -3.62
CA ARG A 492 -29.33 -8.60 -2.20
C ARG A 492 -30.46 -7.61 -1.92
N ALA A 493 -31.11 -7.10 -2.96
CA ALA A 493 -32.37 -6.37 -2.87
C ALA A 493 -33.53 -7.36 -2.69
#